data_AF-A0A8J8A007-F1
#
_entry.id   AF-A0A8J8A007-F1
#
_cell.length_a   1.000
_cell.length_b   1.000
_cell.length_c   1.000
_cell.angle_alpha   90.00
_cell.angle_beta   90.00
_cell.angle_gamma   90.00
#
_symmetry.space_group_name_H-M   'P 1'
#
loop_
_entity.id
_entity.type
_entity.pdbx_description
1 polymer ?
#
loop_
_entity_poly.entity_id
_entity_poly.type
_entity_poly.pdbx_seq_one_letter_code
_entity_poly.pdbx_strand_id
1 'polypeptide(L)'
;MSVEEREVEAAEESSTDRLRQFRLVNEHVEMLSELNGSTFRCKHLDEFGRSELYTLKSAGLVEDSGSSFGRVVDWELTDDCEDVLEAISVDEVDTPFLSEYVLDTVERHEDLLQELPESESTFQAADFELNASLLAALRRAGLIEREVQRNGSPDTWSVSDRTMRLRDFLGADE
;
A
#
# COMPACT_ATOMS: atom_id res chain seq x y z
N MET A 1 25.00 -25.04 16.68
CA MET A 1 23.75 -24.36 16.29
C MET A 1 23.93 -22.93 16.72
N SER A 2 24.50 -22.15 15.82
CA SER A 2 24.89 -20.76 16.06
C SER A 2 23.67 -19.86 15.91
N VAL A 3 23.67 -18.78 16.68
CA VAL A 3 22.61 -17.77 16.75
C VAL A 3 22.45 -17.00 15.42
N GLU A 4 23.38 -17.21 14.47
CA GLU A 4 23.48 -16.53 13.17
C GLU A 4 22.45 -16.98 12.11
N GLU A 5 21.62 -18.00 12.37
CA GLU A 5 20.54 -18.40 11.43
C GLU A 5 19.18 -17.74 11.74
N ARG A 6 19.10 -16.80 12.70
CA ARG A 6 17.85 -16.10 13.06
C ARG A 6 17.79 -14.62 12.67
N GLU A 7 18.84 -14.06 12.09
CA GLU A 7 18.94 -12.62 11.77
C GLU A 7 18.90 -12.31 10.25
N VAL A 8 18.33 -13.20 9.44
CA VAL A 8 18.10 -12.95 7.99
C VAL A 8 16.61 -13.04 7.61
N GLU A 9 15.72 -12.97 8.60
CA GLU A 9 14.25 -12.99 8.39
C GLU A 9 13.62 -11.61 8.69
N ALA A 10 14.42 -10.55 8.69
CA ALA A 10 14.03 -9.18 9.06
C ALA A 10 14.25 -8.15 7.95
N ALA A 11 14.45 -8.57 6.70
CA ALA A 11 14.82 -7.66 5.62
C ALA A 11 14.30 -8.09 4.25
N GLU A 12 13.00 -8.34 4.16
CA GLU A 12 12.19 -8.08 2.96
C GLU A 12 10.76 -7.85 3.49
N GLU A 13 10.53 -6.75 4.21
CA GLU A 13 9.17 -6.19 4.20
C GLU A 13 8.86 -5.95 2.74
N SER A 14 7.97 -6.77 2.17
CA SER A 14 7.60 -6.64 0.77
C SER A 14 7.09 -5.21 0.59
N SER A 15 7.55 -4.46 -0.41
CA SER A 15 7.11 -3.08 -0.65
C SER A 15 5.57 -2.96 -0.74
N THR A 16 4.91 -4.10 -1.02
CA THR A 16 3.47 -4.29 -0.99
C THR A 16 2.83 -4.33 0.42
N ASP A 17 3.54 -4.80 1.44
CA ASP A 17 3.09 -4.76 2.83
C ASP A 17 3.00 -3.30 3.32
N ARG A 18 3.94 -2.45 2.89
CA ARG A 18 3.86 -1.00 3.12
C ARG A 18 2.65 -0.37 2.42
N LEU A 19 2.30 -0.81 1.21
CA LEU A 19 1.05 -0.39 0.55
C LEU A 19 -0.21 -0.85 1.31
N ARG A 20 -0.20 -2.05 1.90
CA ARG A 20 -1.31 -2.55 2.72
C ARG A 20 -1.45 -1.76 4.02
N GLN A 21 -0.34 -1.46 4.68
CA GLN A 21 -0.29 -0.57 5.83
C GLN A 21 -0.85 0.81 5.47
N PHE A 22 -0.36 1.40 4.37
CA PHE A 22 -0.85 2.69 3.86
C PHE A 22 -2.37 2.69 3.63
N ARG A 23 -2.90 1.63 3.00
CA ARG A 23 -4.34 1.48 2.82
C ARG A 23 -5.08 1.43 4.16
N LEU A 24 -4.63 0.61 5.11
CA LEU A 24 -5.28 0.46 6.41
C LEU A 24 -5.24 1.77 7.21
N VAL A 25 -4.12 2.48 7.18
CA VAL A 25 -4.00 3.79 7.82
C VAL A 25 -4.95 4.79 7.15
N ASN A 26 -5.01 4.82 5.82
CA ASN A 26 -5.89 5.72 5.08
C ASN A 26 -7.39 5.43 5.34
N GLU A 27 -7.78 4.14 5.41
CA GLU A 27 -9.14 3.71 5.77
C GLU A 27 -9.54 4.18 7.19
N HIS A 28 -8.57 4.39 8.08
CA HIS A 28 -8.77 4.76 9.48
C HIS A 28 -8.12 6.12 9.85
N VAL A 29 -7.83 6.98 8.87
CA VAL A 29 -6.95 8.15 9.04
C VAL A 29 -7.48 9.14 10.09
N GLU A 30 -8.78 9.43 10.08
CA GLU A 30 -9.41 10.36 11.03
C GLU A 30 -9.20 9.88 12.47
N MET A 31 -9.50 8.59 12.71
CA MET A 31 -9.35 7.97 14.03
C MET A 31 -7.89 7.89 14.46
N LEU A 32 -7.02 7.39 13.59
CA LEU A 32 -5.60 7.22 13.92
C LEU A 32 -4.91 8.57 14.16
N SER A 33 -5.32 9.62 13.45
CA SER A 33 -4.86 10.99 13.70
C SER A 33 -5.27 11.53 15.07
N GLU A 34 -6.47 11.17 15.55
CA GLU A 34 -6.91 11.54 16.91
C GLU A 34 -6.15 10.79 18.02
N LEU A 35 -5.65 9.59 17.71
CA LEU A 35 -4.92 8.72 18.63
C LEU A 35 -3.41 8.99 18.65
N ASN A 36 -2.90 9.72 17.66
CA ASN A 36 -1.47 9.99 17.50
C ASN A 36 -0.85 10.61 18.78
N GLY A 37 0.28 10.05 19.22
CA GLY A 37 0.98 10.46 20.44
C GLY A 37 0.26 10.15 21.75
N SER A 38 -0.78 9.30 21.74
CA SER A 38 -1.56 8.95 22.92
C SER A 38 -1.80 7.44 23.08
N THR A 39 -1.71 6.94 24.31
CA THR A 39 -2.17 5.59 24.64
C THR A 39 -3.71 5.54 24.74
N PHE A 40 -4.33 4.52 24.17
CA PHE A 40 -5.79 4.39 24.13
C PHE A 40 -6.31 3.01 24.54
N ARG A 41 -7.63 2.93 24.78
CA ARG A 41 -8.32 1.72 25.24
C ARG A 41 -9.44 1.35 24.28
N CYS A 42 -9.56 0.07 23.95
CA CYS A 42 -10.63 -0.47 23.10
C CYS A 42 -12.05 -0.13 23.57
N LYS A 43 -12.28 0.09 24.87
CA LYS A 43 -13.60 0.47 25.40
C LYS A 43 -13.96 1.94 25.17
N HIS A 44 -13.03 2.77 24.72
CA HIS A 44 -13.23 4.21 24.53
C HIS A 44 -13.49 4.56 23.07
N LEU A 45 -13.43 3.58 22.18
CA LEU A 45 -13.66 3.74 20.76
C LEU A 45 -14.98 3.01 20.42
N ASP A 46 -16.11 3.71 20.58
CA ASP A 46 -17.45 3.14 20.35
C ASP A 46 -17.68 2.69 18.89
N GLU A 47 -16.87 3.18 17.95
CA GLU A 47 -16.89 2.81 16.52
C GLU A 47 -15.85 1.75 16.16
N PHE A 48 -14.94 1.39 17.07
CA PHE A 48 -13.82 0.49 16.81
C PHE A 48 -14.06 -0.88 17.42
N GLY A 49 -14.33 -1.85 16.57
CA GLY A 49 -14.44 -3.23 16.98
C GLY A 49 -13.09 -3.82 17.37
N ARG A 50 -13.14 -4.94 18.10
CA ARG A 50 -11.94 -5.74 18.36
C ARG A 50 -11.32 -6.28 17.08
N SER A 51 -12.12 -6.47 16.04
CA SER A 51 -11.65 -7.05 14.77
C SER A 51 -10.66 -6.12 14.10
N GLU A 52 -11.02 -4.84 14.00
CA GLU A 52 -10.23 -3.77 13.41
C GLU A 52 -8.91 -3.58 14.18
N LEU A 53 -8.96 -3.61 15.52
CA LEU A 53 -7.76 -3.59 16.35
C LEU A 53 -6.80 -4.74 16.02
N TYR A 54 -7.33 -5.96 15.89
CA TYR A 54 -6.49 -7.11 15.57
C TYR A 54 -5.95 -7.04 14.14
N THR A 55 -6.70 -6.47 13.19
CA THR A 55 -6.22 -6.20 11.83
C THR A 55 -5.04 -5.22 11.86
N LEU A 56 -5.20 -4.06 12.51
CA LEU A 56 -4.13 -3.06 12.64
C LEU A 56 -2.91 -3.64 13.37
N LYS A 57 -3.14 -4.43 14.43
CA LYS A 57 -2.06 -5.12 15.15
C LYS A 57 -1.32 -6.10 14.24
N SER A 58 -2.06 -6.89 13.46
CA SER A 58 -1.46 -7.87 12.55
C SER A 58 -0.68 -7.23 11.40
N ALA A 59 -1.04 -5.99 11.04
CA ALA A 59 -0.31 -5.17 10.07
C ALA A 59 0.87 -4.40 10.68
N GLY A 60 1.14 -4.55 11.99
CA GLY A 60 2.23 -3.84 12.67
C GLY A 60 1.95 -2.37 12.96
N LEU A 61 0.71 -1.90 12.86
CA LEU A 61 0.35 -0.48 12.99
C LEU A 61 -0.01 -0.05 14.42
N VAL A 62 -0.30 -1.01 15.29
CA VAL A 62 -0.60 -0.76 16.71
C VAL A 62 -0.01 -1.86 17.58
N GLU A 63 0.41 -1.49 18.78
CA GLU A 63 0.97 -2.43 19.74
C GLU A 63 0.45 -2.22 21.17
N ASP A 64 0.79 -3.18 22.04
CA ASP A 64 0.46 -3.11 23.47
C ASP A 64 1.51 -2.24 24.15
N SER A 65 1.08 -1.16 24.81
CA SER A 65 2.01 -0.20 25.43
C SER A 65 2.76 -0.76 26.64
N GLY A 66 2.52 -2.03 27.00
CA GLY A 66 3.20 -2.74 28.08
C GLY A 66 2.79 -2.26 29.48
N SER A 67 2.03 -1.18 29.57
CA SER A 67 1.56 -0.57 30.81
C SER A 67 0.21 -1.16 31.22
N SER A 68 0.17 -2.49 31.39
CA SER A 68 -1.06 -3.17 31.79
C SER A 68 -1.37 -2.92 33.28
N PHE A 69 -2.19 -1.93 33.61
CA PHE A 69 -2.80 -1.82 34.94
C PHE A 69 -4.00 -2.77 35.05
N GLY A 70 -3.71 -4.06 35.28
CA GLY A 70 -4.72 -5.11 35.50
C GLY A 70 -5.08 -5.92 34.25
N ARG A 71 -6.37 -6.27 34.08
CA ARG A 71 -6.87 -7.11 32.96
C ARG A 71 -7.22 -6.31 31.69
N VAL A 72 -6.84 -5.04 31.66
CA VAL A 72 -7.12 -4.11 30.55
C VAL A 72 -5.79 -3.82 29.87
N VAL A 73 -5.80 -3.94 28.55
CA VAL A 73 -4.65 -3.67 27.69
C VAL A 73 -4.80 -2.26 27.15
N ASP A 74 -3.75 -1.48 27.31
CA ASP A 74 -3.60 -0.14 26.74
C ASP A 74 -2.81 -0.30 25.43
N TRP A 75 -3.22 0.45 24.40
CA TRP A 75 -2.68 0.34 23.05
C TRP A 75 -2.02 1.65 22.65
N GLU A 76 -1.03 1.58 21.78
CA GLU A 76 -0.40 2.74 21.16
C GLU A 76 -0.15 2.48 19.67
N LEU A 77 0.03 3.56 18.90
CA LEU A 77 0.44 3.47 17.51
C LEU A 77 1.93 3.12 17.47
N THR A 78 2.34 2.36 16.47
CA THR A 78 3.77 2.09 16.21
C THR A 78 4.39 3.25 15.45
N ASP A 79 5.72 3.36 15.48
CA ASP A 79 6.48 4.34 14.70
C ASP A 79 6.11 4.25 13.20
N ASP A 80 5.95 3.04 12.65
CA ASP A 80 5.54 2.82 11.24
C ASP A 80 4.16 3.42 10.93
N CYS A 81 3.22 3.33 11.87
CA CYS A 81 1.89 3.91 11.71
C CYS A 81 1.95 5.44 11.72
N GLU A 82 2.77 6.02 12.60
CA GLU A 82 3.00 7.46 12.67
C GLU A 82 3.67 7.99 11.40
N ASP A 83 4.69 7.29 10.88
CA ASP A 83 5.37 7.63 9.63
C ASP A 83 4.39 7.61 8.43
N VAL A 84 3.55 6.57 8.34
CA VAL A 84 2.53 6.46 7.28
C VAL A 84 1.46 7.54 7.42
N LEU A 85 1.03 7.88 8.66
CA LEU A 85 0.10 8.98 8.90
C LEU A 85 0.68 10.32 8.47
N GLU A 86 1.95 10.58 8.76
CA GLU A 86 2.64 11.80 8.32
C GLU A 86 2.68 11.86 6.79
N ALA A 87 3.03 10.77 6.12
CA ALA A 87 3.04 10.68 4.66
C ALA A 87 1.66 10.98 4.04
N ILE A 88 0.58 10.41 4.59
CA ILE A 88 -0.81 10.68 4.14
C ILE A 88 -1.22 12.15 4.39
N SER A 89 -0.69 12.76 5.44
CA SER A 89 -1.01 14.15 5.81
C SER A 89 -0.33 15.18 4.90
N VAL A 90 0.84 14.85 4.36
CA VAL A 90 1.68 15.73 3.55
C VAL A 90 1.30 15.67 2.07
N ASP A 91 1.08 14.47 1.55
CA ASP A 91 0.56 14.26 0.21
C ASP A 91 -0.95 14.00 0.31
N GLU A 92 -1.80 14.87 -0.24
CA GLU A 92 -3.24 14.60 -0.40
C GLU A 92 -3.44 13.31 -1.22
N VAL A 93 -3.28 12.14 -0.61
CA VAL A 93 -3.42 10.85 -1.29
C VAL A 93 -4.90 10.57 -1.41
N ASP A 94 -5.46 11.01 -2.53
CA ASP A 94 -6.83 10.74 -2.97
C ASP A 94 -7.21 9.28 -2.65
N THR A 95 -8.09 9.10 -1.68
CA THR A 95 -8.48 7.83 -1.04
C THR A 95 -8.90 6.69 -1.99
N PRO A 96 -9.37 6.88 -3.26
CA PRO A 96 -9.57 5.76 -4.18
C PRO A 96 -8.28 5.14 -4.77
N PHE A 97 -7.10 5.48 -4.23
CA PHE A 97 -5.79 5.05 -4.73
C PHE A 97 -5.50 3.54 -4.55
N LEU A 98 -6.04 2.86 -3.52
CA LEU A 98 -5.63 1.49 -3.16
C LEU A 98 -6.82 0.55 -2.87
N SER A 99 -7.71 0.34 -3.83
CA SER A 99 -8.68 -0.77 -3.68
C SER A 99 -7.95 -2.12 -3.57
N GLU A 100 -8.53 -3.11 -2.89
CA GLU A 100 -7.97 -4.47 -2.80
C GLU A 100 -7.57 -5.04 -4.16
N TYR A 101 -8.40 -4.79 -5.18
CA TYR A 101 -8.11 -5.19 -6.54
C TYR A 101 -6.85 -4.54 -7.13
N VAL A 102 -6.61 -3.27 -6.82
CA VAL A 102 -5.41 -2.54 -7.27
C VAL A 102 -4.19 -3.11 -6.57
N LEU A 103 -4.25 -3.29 -5.24
CA LEU A 103 -3.17 -3.90 -4.46
C LEU A 103 -2.81 -5.30 -4.97
N ASP A 104 -3.81 -6.17 -5.13
CA ASP A 104 -3.65 -7.51 -5.70
C ASP A 104 -2.99 -7.50 -7.09
N THR A 105 -3.31 -6.48 -7.89
CA THR A 105 -2.76 -6.35 -9.24
C THR A 105 -1.31 -5.88 -9.19
N VAL A 106 -0.99 -4.95 -8.29
CA VAL A 106 0.39 -4.47 -8.06
C VAL A 106 1.26 -5.60 -7.50
N GLU A 107 0.82 -6.27 -6.45
CA GLU A 107 1.52 -7.40 -5.82
C GLU A 107 1.89 -8.52 -6.80
N ARG A 108 0.97 -8.86 -7.72
CA ARG A 108 1.20 -9.94 -8.69
C ARG A 108 2.11 -9.53 -9.84
N HIS A 109 2.30 -8.25 -10.06
CA HIS A 109 2.92 -7.70 -11.27
C HIS A 109 3.92 -6.57 -10.97
N GLU A 110 4.51 -6.55 -9.78
CA GLU A 110 5.41 -5.49 -9.31
C GLU A 110 6.61 -5.31 -10.26
N ASP A 111 7.32 -6.39 -10.57
CA ASP A 111 8.48 -6.36 -11.49
C ASP A 111 8.12 -5.73 -12.83
N LEU A 112 7.00 -6.16 -13.42
CA LEU A 112 6.51 -5.62 -14.68
C LEU A 112 6.15 -4.14 -14.53
N LEU A 113 5.53 -3.76 -13.42
CA LEU A 113 5.21 -2.37 -13.16
C LEU A 113 6.47 -1.53 -13.04
N GLN A 114 7.62 -2.04 -12.64
CA GLN A 114 8.89 -1.29 -12.66
C GLN A 114 9.50 -1.22 -14.06
N GLU A 115 9.33 -2.26 -14.89
CA GLU A 115 9.87 -2.31 -16.26
C GLU A 115 9.13 -1.43 -17.27
N LEU A 116 7.83 -1.17 -17.04
CA LEU A 116 7.02 -0.35 -17.95
C LEU A 116 7.63 1.07 -18.12
N PRO A 117 7.43 1.74 -19.28
CA PRO A 117 8.05 3.03 -19.53
C PRO A 117 7.45 4.16 -18.66
N GLU A 118 8.15 5.29 -18.55
CA GLU A 118 7.68 6.47 -17.79
C GLU A 118 6.38 7.07 -18.38
N SER A 119 5.67 7.88 -17.57
CA SER A 119 4.53 8.67 -18.04
C SER A 119 4.97 9.55 -19.21
N GLU A 120 4.08 9.76 -20.19
CA GLU A 120 4.35 10.38 -21.51
C GLU A 120 4.92 9.46 -22.59
N SER A 121 5.48 8.29 -22.24
CA SER A 121 5.89 7.30 -23.24
C SER A 121 4.75 6.36 -23.61
N THR A 122 4.68 5.99 -24.89
CA THR A 122 3.73 4.98 -25.38
C THR A 122 4.46 3.70 -25.71
N PHE A 123 3.81 2.57 -25.47
CA PHE A 123 4.34 1.24 -25.74
C PHE A 123 3.31 0.34 -26.40
N GLN A 124 3.79 -0.72 -27.05
CA GLN A 124 2.92 -1.81 -27.51
C GLN A 124 2.91 -2.92 -26.46
N ALA A 125 1.75 -3.53 -26.29
CA ALA A 125 1.60 -4.68 -25.38
C ALA A 125 2.59 -5.82 -25.68
N ALA A 126 2.96 -6.00 -26.95
CA ALA A 126 3.88 -7.03 -27.39
C ALA A 126 5.32 -6.80 -26.89
N ASP A 127 5.72 -5.55 -26.66
CA ASP A 127 7.09 -5.20 -26.22
C ASP A 127 7.36 -5.68 -24.79
N PHE A 128 6.30 -5.84 -23.99
CA PHE A 128 6.32 -6.25 -22.58
C PHE A 128 5.62 -7.59 -22.35
N GLU A 129 5.41 -8.37 -23.42
CA GLU A 129 4.76 -9.69 -23.38
C GLU A 129 3.37 -9.69 -22.69
N LEU A 130 2.65 -8.56 -22.75
CA LEU A 130 1.37 -8.41 -22.08
C LEU A 130 0.26 -9.14 -22.83
N ASN A 131 -0.23 -10.23 -22.23
CA ASN A 131 -1.40 -10.92 -22.74
C ASN A 131 -2.69 -10.13 -22.48
N ALA A 132 -3.77 -10.47 -23.20
CA ALA A 132 -5.04 -9.76 -23.12
C ALA A 132 -5.67 -9.72 -21.72
N SER A 133 -5.46 -10.76 -20.90
CA SER A 133 -5.97 -10.81 -19.52
C SER A 133 -5.22 -9.85 -18.61
N LEU A 134 -3.90 -9.81 -18.74
CA LEU A 134 -3.04 -8.90 -17.98
C LEU A 134 -3.29 -7.44 -18.36
N LEU A 135 -3.38 -7.14 -19.66
CA LEU A 135 -3.78 -5.81 -20.14
C LEU A 135 -5.13 -5.38 -19.55
N ALA A 136 -6.11 -6.28 -19.54
CA ALA A 136 -7.42 -5.98 -18.96
C ALA A 136 -7.34 -5.72 -17.45
N ALA A 137 -6.48 -6.45 -16.72
CA ALA A 137 -6.27 -6.26 -15.29
C ALA A 137 -5.61 -4.91 -14.99
N LEU A 138 -4.48 -4.61 -15.64
CA LEU A 138 -3.76 -3.35 -15.49
C LEU A 138 -4.64 -2.16 -15.84
N ARG A 139 -5.38 -2.24 -16.95
CA ARG A 139 -6.33 -1.19 -17.35
C ARG A 139 -7.45 -1.02 -16.34
N ARG A 140 -8.01 -2.11 -15.81
CA ARG A 140 -9.09 -2.07 -14.83
C ARG A 140 -8.62 -1.49 -13.49
N ALA A 141 -7.38 -1.76 -13.11
CA ALA A 141 -6.73 -1.16 -11.94
C ALA A 141 -6.37 0.33 -12.18
N GLY A 142 -6.53 0.83 -13.41
CA GLY A 142 -6.17 2.20 -13.78
C GLY A 142 -4.67 2.43 -13.80
N LEU A 143 -3.87 1.38 -14.02
CA LEU A 143 -2.41 1.43 -14.06
C LEU A 143 -1.87 1.76 -15.46
N ILE A 144 -2.65 1.45 -16.49
CA ILE A 144 -2.35 1.78 -17.87
C ILE A 144 -3.60 2.32 -18.57
N GLU A 145 -3.37 3.15 -19.58
CA GLU A 145 -4.40 3.73 -20.41
C GLU A 145 -4.17 3.38 -21.88
N ARG A 146 -5.25 3.33 -22.66
CA ARG A 146 -5.17 3.08 -24.09
C ARG A 146 -5.11 4.41 -24.82
N GLU A 147 -4.06 4.62 -25.60
CA GLU A 147 -3.91 5.81 -26.42
C GLU A 147 -4.76 5.74 -27.69
N VAL A 148 -5.19 6.91 -28.17
CA VAL A 148 -6.15 7.04 -29.29
C VAL A 148 -5.66 6.28 -30.52
N GLN A 149 -6.45 5.28 -30.93
CA GLN A 149 -6.20 4.48 -32.12
C GLN A 149 -6.29 5.36 -33.39
N ARG A 150 -5.19 5.49 -34.14
CA ARG A 150 -5.26 5.82 -35.57
C ARG A 150 -5.55 4.54 -36.34
N ASN A 151 -6.63 4.52 -37.12
CA ASN A 151 -7.11 3.35 -37.87
C ASN A 151 -5.97 2.55 -38.52
N GLY A 152 -5.91 1.25 -38.21
CA GLY A 152 -4.96 0.30 -38.80
C GLY A 152 -3.60 0.18 -38.09
N SER A 153 -3.37 0.94 -37.01
CA SER A 153 -2.17 0.77 -36.17
C SER A 153 -2.43 -0.20 -35.01
N PRO A 154 -1.41 -0.94 -34.55
CA PRO A 154 -1.52 -1.75 -33.34
C PRO A 154 -1.90 -0.89 -32.13
N ASP A 155 -2.53 -1.50 -31.14
CA ASP A 155 -2.92 -0.82 -29.91
C ASP A 155 -1.68 -0.32 -29.16
N THR A 156 -1.71 0.97 -28.84
CA THR A 156 -0.69 1.64 -28.04
C THR A 156 -1.27 1.96 -26.68
N TRP A 157 -0.40 1.89 -25.68
CA TRP A 157 -0.73 2.04 -24.28
C TRP A 157 0.23 3.03 -23.65
N SER A 158 -0.22 3.70 -22.61
CA SER A 158 0.56 4.62 -21.79
C SER A 158 0.42 4.23 -20.32
N VAL A 159 1.45 4.52 -19.53
CA VAL A 159 1.41 4.35 -18.09
C VAL A 159 0.65 5.52 -17.48
N SER A 160 -0.28 5.24 -16.57
CA SER A 160 -1.07 6.29 -15.91
C SER A 160 -0.27 7.02 -14.83
N ASP A 161 -0.68 8.24 -14.49
CA ASP A 161 -0.13 8.98 -13.35
C ASP A 161 -0.23 8.18 -12.04
N ARG A 162 -1.23 7.32 -11.92
CA ARG A 162 -1.39 6.43 -10.76
C ARG A 162 -0.22 5.45 -10.64
N THR A 163 0.20 4.84 -11.73
CA THR A 163 1.34 3.91 -11.70
C THR A 163 2.62 4.63 -11.35
N MET A 164 2.83 5.86 -11.86
CA MET A 164 4.00 6.66 -11.49
C MET A 164 4.00 6.96 -9.99
N ARG A 165 2.89 7.43 -9.43
CA ARG A 165 2.77 7.65 -7.98
C ARG A 165 3.00 6.38 -7.16
N LEU A 166 2.53 5.22 -7.65
CA LEU A 166 2.78 3.93 -6.98
C LEU A 166 4.26 3.57 -7.02
N ARG A 167 4.96 3.78 -8.13
CA ARG A 167 6.40 3.56 -8.22
C ARG A 167 7.18 4.49 -7.31
N ASP A 168 6.83 5.77 -7.30
CA ASP A 168 7.48 6.75 -6.43
C ASP A 168 7.29 6.37 -4.96
N PHE A 169 6.09 5.90 -4.60
CA PHE A 169 5.81 5.40 -3.25
C PHE A 169 6.59 4.11 -2.92
N LEU A 170 6.70 3.17 -3.86
CA LEU A 170 7.40 1.90 -3.67
C LEU A 170 8.94 2.03 -3.74
N GLY A 171 9.45 3.04 -4.44
CA GLY A 171 10.88 3.29 -4.67
C GLY A 171 11.49 4.40 -3.80
N ALA A 172 10.73 4.99 -2.87
CA ALA A 172 11.20 6.05 -1.98
C ALA A 172 12.20 5.58 -0.89
N ASP A 173 12.55 4.29 -0.87
CA ASP A 173 13.49 3.68 0.10
C ASP A 173 14.91 3.40 -0.49
N GLU A 174 15.29 4.02 -1.61
CA GLU A 174 16.69 4.03 -2.13
C GLU A 174 17.50 5.30 -1.77
#